data_AF-A0AAX2SC06-F1
#
_entry.id   AF-A0AAX2SC06-F1
#
_cell.length_a   1.000
_cell.length_b   1.000
_cell.length_c   1.000
_cell.angle_alpha   90.00
_cell.angle_beta   90.00
_cell.angle_gamma   90.00
#
_symmetry.space_group_name_H-M   'P 1'
#
loop_
_entity.id
_entity.type
_entity.pdbx_description
1 polymer ?
#
loop_
_entity_poly.entity_id
_entity_poly.type
_entity_poly.pdbx_seq_one_letter_code
_entity_poly.pdbx_strand_id
1 'polypeptide(L)'
;MNTTPTDQRLQQLILNRKSDRPYERLSRDCGGEPRRNAIQKLVKSEMKSFPDKETIEGLCGGLPATVHEVLTASAISLDLLLPSTRSNELVLNGAGALPALTQSLLHEMSEELQRAYREGTDRGHKDDEELEPRTKARSQEPAQPSPMNHAEVSPAHEDDMLRTSIEERRKRILADVDTVPPIPDEYALAAYDAPSEGRALRQQQDADAERGDGTTDWEGA
;
A
#
# COMPACT_ATOMS: atom_id res chain seq x y z
N MET A 1 -5.19 21.45 2.85
CA MET A 1 -4.22 22.54 2.62
C MET A 1 -3.34 22.12 1.46
N ASN A 2 -3.44 22.78 0.32
CA ASN A 2 -2.70 22.42 -0.88
C ASN A 2 -1.29 23.00 -0.75
N THR A 3 -0.33 22.21 -0.26
CA THR A 3 1.09 22.59 -0.30
C THR A 3 1.50 22.76 -1.75
N THR A 4 2.05 23.91 -2.11
CA THR A 4 2.56 24.13 -3.47
C THR A 4 3.75 23.18 -3.71
N PRO A 5 4.03 22.74 -4.96
CA PRO A 5 5.13 21.81 -5.25
C PRO A 5 6.49 22.36 -4.79
N THR A 6 6.62 23.69 -4.69
CA THR A 6 7.82 24.37 -4.18
C THR A 6 8.02 24.13 -2.68
N ASP A 7 6.94 24.07 -1.89
CA ASP A 7 6.99 23.82 -0.43
C ASP A 7 7.46 22.40 -0.09
N GLN A 8 7.44 21.50 -1.07
CA GLN A 8 7.85 20.11 -0.92
C GLN A 8 9.33 19.87 -1.27
N ARG A 9 10.10 20.89 -1.69
CA ARG A 9 11.53 20.75 -1.96
C ARG A 9 12.33 20.62 -0.66
N LEU A 10 13.47 19.92 -0.72
CA LEU A 10 14.32 19.64 0.44
C LEU A 10 14.81 20.92 1.14
N GLN A 11 15.10 21.96 0.35
CA GLN A 11 15.46 23.29 0.85
C GLN A 11 14.37 23.87 1.76
N GLN A 12 13.11 23.83 1.30
CA GLN A 12 11.96 24.34 2.04
C GLN A 12 11.64 23.45 3.24
N LEU A 13 11.77 22.12 3.10
CA LEU A 13 11.64 21.19 4.23
C LEU A 13 12.61 21.55 5.37
N ILE A 14 13.89 21.78 5.03
CA ILE A 14 14.92 22.16 6.00
C ILE A 14 14.61 23.53 6.58
N LEU A 15 14.27 24.54 5.78
CA LEU A 15 13.97 25.89 6.27
C LEU A 15 12.76 25.91 7.22
N ASN A 16 11.69 25.20 6.86
CA ASN A 16 10.45 25.14 7.64
C ASN A 16 10.63 24.37 8.96
N ARG A 17 11.38 23.26 8.95
CA ARG A 17 11.52 22.37 10.12
C ARG A 17 12.73 22.70 11.00
N LYS A 18 13.74 23.43 10.49
CA LYS A 18 14.90 23.88 11.28
C LYS A 18 14.52 24.90 12.35
N SER A 19 13.49 25.71 12.10
CA SER A 19 13.13 26.89 12.91
C SER A 19 14.34 27.83 13.13
N ASP A 20 14.40 28.55 14.25
CA ASP A 20 15.49 29.48 14.59
C ASP A 20 16.81 28.80 14.98
N ARG A 21 16.92 27.46 14.84
CA ARG A 21 18.11 26.73 15.26
C ARG A 21 19.30 27.04 14.34
N PRO A 22 20.49 27.32 14.89
CA PRO A 22 21.68 27.48 14.06
C PRO A 22 22.07 26.14 13.42
N TYR A 23 22.66 26.20 12.23
CA TYR A 23 23.07 25.01 11.46
C TYR A 23 24.06 24.09 12.20
N GLU A 24 24.83 24.65 13.14
CA GLU A 24 25.71 23.90 14.04
C GLU A 24 24.95 23.02 15.03
N ARG A 25 23.85 23.52 15.61
CA ARG A 25 22.99 22.71 16.47
C ARG A 25 22.31 21.63 15.65
N LEU A 26 21.77 21.98 14.48
CA LEU A 26 21.14 21.00 13.61
C LEU A 26 22.10 19.86 13.22
N SER A 27 23.35 20.17 12.86
CA SER A 27 24.36 19.15 12.53
C SER A 27 24.68 18.23 13.73
N ARG A 28 24.66 18.76 14.95
CA ARG A 28 24.83 17.96 16.18
C ARG A 28 23.61 17.08 16.44
N ASP A 29 22.41 17.62 16.25
CA ASP A 29 21.15 16.88 16.42
C ASP A 29 21.02 15.76 15.37
N CYS A 30 21.62 15.93 14.19
CA CYS A 30 21.76 14.89 13.17
C CYS A 30 22.80 13.79 13.50
N GLY A 31 23.54 13.90 14.61
CA GLY A 31 24.61 12.94 14.96
C GLY A 31 25.99 13.27 14.37
N GLY A 32 26.18 14.47 13.80
CA GLY A 32 27.45 14.92 13.21
C GLY A 32 27.51 14.78 11.68
N GLU A 33 26.59 14.03 11.10
CA GLU A 33 26.41 13.86 9.67
C GLU A 33 24.94 14.10 9.33
N PRO A 34 24.58 15.01 8.42
CA PRO A 34 25.44 15.88 7.61
C PRO A 34 26.15 17.00 8.39
N ARG A 35 27.36 17.36 7.95
CA ARG A 35 28.13 18.51 8.49
C ARG A 35 27.44 19.84 8.21
N ARG A 36 27.68 20.87 9.06
CA ARG A 36 27.18 22.26 8.88
C ARG A 36 27.25 22.76 7.43
N ASN A 37 28.39 22.56 6.77
CA ASN A 37 28.62 23.03 5.40
C ASN A 37 27.78 22.27 4.37
N ALA A 38 27.55 20.97 4.58
CA ALA A 38 26.68 20.17 3.72
C ALA A 38 25.22 20.62 3.86
N ILE A 39 24.74 20.84 5.09
CA ILE A 39 23.39 21.38 5.32
C ILE A 39 23.24 22.76 4.66
N GLN A 40 24.21 23.66 4.82
CA GLN A 40 24.14 24.97 4.17
C GLN A 40 24.14 24.88 2.65
N LYS A 41 24.87 23.93 2.05
CA LYS A 41 24.83 23.68 0.61
C LYS A 41 23.47 23.15 0.18
N LEU A 42 22.88 22.21 0.91
CA LEU A 42 21.53 21.68 0.62
C LEU A 42 20.45 22.77 0.67
N VAL A 43 20.62 23.80 1.49
CA VAL A 43 19.68 24.93 1.59
C VAL A 43 19.92 25.99 0.52
N LYS A 44 21.18 26.30 0.20
CA LYS A 44 21.53 27.43 -0.69
C LYS A 44 21.70 27.05 -2.15
N SER A 45 22.04 25.81 -2.44
CA SER A 45 22.37 25.34 -3.77
C SER A 45 21.26 24.46 -4.33
N GLU A 46 21.03 24.58 -5.63
CA GLU A 46 20.25 23.60 -6.37
C GLU A 46 20.93 22.23 -6.27
N MET A 47 20.15 21.22 -5.93
CA MET A 47 20.66 19.89 -5.65
C MET A 47 21.00 19.21 -6.98
N LYS A 48 22.25 18.77 -7.14
CA LYS A 48 22.72 18.07 -8.35
C LYS A 48 22.81 16.56 -8.19
N SER A 49 22.90 16.09 -6.95
CA SER A 49 23.06 14.69 -6.60
C SER A 49 22.12 14.33 -5.45
N PHE A 50 21.68 13.08 -5.44
CA PHE A 50 20.88 12.57 -4.34
C PHE A 50 21.72 12.48 -3.05
N PRO A 51 21.18 12.82 -1.87
CA PRO A 51 21.89 12.67 -0.61
C PRO A 51 22.12 11.20 -0.25
N ASP A 52 23.25 10.91 0.38
CA ASP A 52 23.60 9.56 0.82
C ASP A 52 22.68 9.08 1.95
N LYS A 53 22.61 7.75 2.14
CA LYS A 53 21.83 7.11 3.21
C LYS A 53 22.10 7.73 4.59
N GLU A 54 23.37 7.89 4.94
CA GLU A 54 23.80 8.48 6.22
C GLU A 54 23.32 9.92 6.37
N THR A 55 23.32 10.69 5.28
CA THR A 55 22.81 12.06 5.27
C THR A 55 21.30 12.11 5.47
N ILE A 56 20.55 11.18 4.88
CA ILE A 56 19.10 11.09 5.03
C ILE A 56 18.75 10.69 6.46
N GLU A 57 19.40 9.66 7.00
CA GLU A 57 19.18 9.20 8.38
C GLU A 57 19.53 10.30 9.39
N GLY A 58 20.65 10.99 9.18
CA GLY A 58 21.04 12.13 10.01
C GLY A 58 20.03 13.28 9.94
N LEU A 59 19.55 13.64 8.75
CA LEU A 59 18.50 14.64 8.59
C LEU A 59 17.21 14.25 9.33
N CYS A 60 16.83 12.98 9.32
CA CYS A 60 15.67 12.48 10.06
C CYS A 60 15.88 12.50 11.58
N GLY A 61 17.12 12.37 12.06
CA GLY A 61 17.46 12.52 13.47
C GLY A 61 17.37 13.96 13.98
N GLY A 62 17.80 14.94 13.15
CA GLY A 62 17.85 16.35 13.55
C GLY A 62 16.61 17.19 13.18
N LEU A 63 15.89 16.80 12.13
CA LEU A 63 14.63 17.41 11.72
C LEU A 63 13.47 16.51 12.18
N PRO A 64 12.37 17.07 12.69
CA PRO A 64 11.16 16.29 12.95
C PRO A 64 10.48 15.92 11.63
N ALA A 65 11.14 15.11 10.80
CA ALA A 65 10.69 14.68 9.47
C ALA A 65 10.91 13.18 9.29
N THR A 66 10.01 12.55 8.53
CA THR A 66 10.12 11.12 8.23
C THR A 66 11.10 10.87 7.08
N VAL A 67 11.66 9.67 7.03
CA VAL A 67 12.54 9.24 5.93
C VAL A 67 11.86 9.41 4.58
N HIS A 68 10.57 9.07 4.51
CA HIS A 68 9.76 9.24 3.30
C HIS A 68 9.67 10.71 2.89
N GLU A 69 9.35 11.63 3.81
CA GLU A 69 9.30 13.07 3.51
C GLU A 69 10.64 13.60 2.99
N VAL A 70 11.77 13.21 3.59
CA VAL A 70 13.11 13.65 3.15
C VAL A 70 13.43 13.08 1.77
N LEU A 71 13.10 11.81 1.51
CA LEU A 71 13.29 11.17 0.21
C LEU A 71 12.44 11.82 -0.88
N THR A 72 11.14 11.99 -0.63
CA THR A 72 10.22 12.67 -1.54
C THR A 72 10.69 14.08 -1.84
N ALA A 73 11.07 14.84 -0.81
CA ALA A 73 11.57 16.21 -0.97
C ALA A 73 12.90 16.27 -1.73
N SER A 74 13.78 15.29 -1.52
CA SER A 74 15.03 15.16 -2.26
C SER A 74 14.76 14.86 -3.74
N ALA A 75 13.86 13.93 -4.03
CA ALA A 75 13.53 13.56 -5.39
C ALA A 75 12.82 14.69 -6.16
N ILE A 76 11.89 15.42 -5.51
CA ILE A 76 11.29 16.65 -6.07
C ILE A 76 12.36 17.72 -6.35
N SER A 77 13.40 17.81 -5.51
CA SER A 77 14.49 18.79 -5.70
C SER A 77 15.43 18.44 -6.86
N LEU A 78 15.41 17.19 -7.35
CA LEU A 78 16.09 16.75 -8.57
C LEU A 78 15.17 16.78 -9.79
N ASP A 79 13.99 17.39 -9.67
CA ASP A 79 12.93 17.38 -10.68
C ASP A 79 12.54 15.96 -11.13
N LEU A 80 12.70 14.96 -10.24
CA LEU A 80 12.14 13.64 -10.47
C LEU A 80 10.62 13.71 -10.31
N LEU A 81 9.91 13.28 -11.34
CA LEU A 81 8.47 13.11 -11.30
C LEU A 81 8.14 11.94 -10.37
N LEU A 82 7.98 12.23 -9.08
CA LEU A 82 7.25 11.31 -8.23
C LEU A 82 5.77 11.44 -8.58
N PRO A 83 5.02 10.34 -8.64
CA PRO A 83 3.59 10.43 -8.41
C PRO A 83 3.45 11.05 -7.03
N SER A 84 3.21 12.37 -6.99
CA SER A 84 2.69 13.03 -5.80
C SER A 84 1.47 12.21 -5.42
N THR A 85 1.22 11.99 -4.13
CA THR A 85 -0.04 11.41 -3.64
C THR A 85 -1.19 12.23 -4.21
N ARG A 86 -1.62 11.89 -5.42
CA ARG A 86 -2.64 12.62 -6.14
C ARG A 86 -3.93 12.29 -5.41
N SER A 87 -4.89 13.20 -5.47
CA SER A 87 -6.26 13.03 -4.97
C SER A 87 -6.98 11.74 -5.44
N ASN A 88 -6.35 10.94 -6.30
CA ASN A 88 -6.90 9.75 -6.94
C ASN A 88 -6.19 8.46 -6.47
N GLU A 89 -5.27 8.54 -5.52
CA GLU A 89 -4.64 7.36 -4.94
C GLU A 89 -5.56 6.74 -3.89
N LEU A 90 -5.88 5.46 -4.09
CA LEU A 90 -6.60 4.66 -3.12
C LEU A 90 -5.60 4.11 -2.09
N VAL A 91 -5.47 4.81 -0.97
CA VAL A 91 -4.62 4.36 0.15
C VAL A 91 -5.44 3.50 1.10
N LEU A 92 -5.03 2.25 1.27
CA LEU A 92 -5.60 1.34 2.28
C LEU A 92 -4.71 1.37 3.53
N ASN A 93 -5.15 2.12 4.54
CA ASN A 93 -4.44 2.21 5.82
C ASN A 93 -4.34 0.83 6.49
N GLY A 94 -3.13 0.46 6.91
CA GLY A 94 -2.89 -0.82 7.59
C GLY A 94 -2.80 -2.04 6.68
N ALA A 95 -2.83 -1.88 5.35
CA ALA A 95 -2.73 -3.01 4.41
C ALA A 95 -1.47 -3.86 4.62
N GLY A 96 -0.34 -3.23 5.00
CA GLY A 96 0.91 -3.93 5.30
C GLY A 96 0.90 -4.77 6.59
N ALA A 97 -0.08 -4.57 7.48
CA ALA A 97 -0.25 -5.36 8.69
C ALA A 97 -1.23 -6.54 8.50
N LEU A 98 -1.86 -6.65 7.33
CA LEU A 98 -2.78 -7.75 7.02
C LEU A 98 -2.03 -9.08 6.85
N PRO A 99 -2.69 -10.23 7.05
CA PRO A 99 -2.12 -11.54 6.73
C PRO A 99 -1.66 -11.61 5.27
N ALA A 100 -0.59 -12.37 5.00
CA ALA A 100 0.02 -12.48 3.68
C ALA A 100 -1.00 -12.88 2.60
N LEU A 101 -1.92 -13.80 2.92
CA LEU A 101 -3.00 -14.20 2.01
C LEU A 101 -3.88 -13.02 1.59
N THR A 102 -4.25 -12.17 2.54
CA THR A 102 -5.09 -10.98 2.29
C THR A 102 -4.33 -9.94 1.47
N GLN A 103 -3.03 -9.78 1.72
CA GLN A 103 -2.18 -8.91 0.90
C GLN A 103 -2.10 -9.39 -0.55
N SER A 104 -1.89 -10.69 -0.77
CA SER A 104 -1.88 -11.29 -2.11
C SER A 104 -3.21 -11.09 -2.84
N LEU A 105 -4.33 -11.29 -2.16
CA LEU A 105 -5.65 -11.06 -2.75
C LEU A 105 -5.86 -9.59 -3.14
N LEU A 106 -5.44 -8.64 -2.29
CA LEU A 106 -5.52 -7.22 -2.61
C LEU A 106 -4.65 -6.85 -3.83
N HIS A 107 -3.49 -7.49 -3.97
CA HIS A 107 -2.66 -7.32 -5.16
C HIS A 107 -3.35 -7.85 -6.42
N GLU A 108 -3.88 -9.08 -6.39
CA GLU A 108 -4.60 -9.67 -7.53
C GLU A 108 -5.81 -8.82 -7.95
N MET A 109 -6.63 -8.39 -6.98
CA MET A 109 -7.75 -7.50 -7.25
C MET A 109 -7.31 -6.16 -7.86
N SER A 110 -6.20 -5.59 -7.38
CA SER A 110 -5.66 -4.35 -7.93
C SER A 110 -5.25 -4.51 -9.40
N GLU A 111 -4.61 -5.62 -9.74
CA GLU A 111 -4.21 -5.93 -11.12
C GLU A 111 -5.43 -6.10 -12.04
N GLU A 112 -6.47 -6.80 -11.57
CA GLU A 112 -7.73 -6.94 -12.32
C GLU A 112 -8.40 -5.59 -12.57
N LEU A 113 -8.50 -4.72 -11.55
CA LEU A 113 -9.08 -3.39 -11.69
C LEU A 113 -8.29 -2.52 -12.68
N GLN A 114 -6.95 -2.58 -12.63
CA GLN A 114 -6.10 -1.86 -13.58
C GLN A 114 -6.26 -2.39 -15.01
N ARG A 115 -6.40 -3.71 -15.18
CA ARG A 115 -6.65 -4.34 -16.47
C ARG A 115 -8.02 -3.92 -17.03
N ALA A 116 -9.08 -4.01 -16.22
CA ALA A 116 -10.43 -3.63 -16.61
C ALA A 116 -10.52 -2.15 -16.99
N TYR A 117 -9.82 -1.27 -16.27
CA TYR A 117 -9.74 0.15 -16.61
C TYR A 117 -9.14 0.38 -18.00
N ARG A 118 -8.01 -0.25 -18.32
CA ARG A 118 -7.36 -0.13 -19.63
C ARG A 118 -8.24 -0.65 -20.76
N GLU A 119 -8.92 -1.78 -20.55
CA GLU A 119 -9.81 -2.39 -21.54
C GLU A 119 -11.10 -1.59 -21.75
N GLY A 120 -11.65 -0.99 -20.69
CA GLY A 120 -12.82 -0.11 -20.77
C GLY A 120 -12.54 1.22 -21.49
N THR A 121 -11.33 1.77 -21.36
CA THR A 121 -10.94 3.00 -22.07
C THR A 121 -10.72 2.81 -23.57
N ASP A 122 -10.41 1.59 -24.03
CA ASP A 122 -10.11 1.31 -25.45
C ASP A 122 -11.38 1.06 -26.29
N ARG A 123 -12.52 0.75 -25.65
CA ARG A 123 -13.81 0.51 -26.32
C ARG A 123 -14.64 1.78 -26.57
N GLY A 124 -14.26 2.93 -26.00
CA GLY A 124 -15.05 4.16 -26.04
C GLY A 124 -14.78 5.11 -27.22
N HIS A 125 -13.93 4.74 -28.18
CA HIS A 125 -13.42 5.68 -29.19
C HIS A 125 -13.50 5.19 -30.64
N LYS A 126 -14.51 4.38 -30.99
CA LYS A 126 -14.70 3.87 -32.36
C LYS A 126 -16.07 4.10 -33.02
N ASP A 127 -17.01 4.77 -32.35
CA ASP A 127 -18.39 4.86 -32.86
C ASP A 127 -18.84 6.27 -33.31
N ASP A 128 -17.93 7.25 -33.39
CA ASP A 128 -18.25 8.64 -33.80
C ASP A 128 -17.71 9.04 -35.18
N GLU A 129 -17.75 8.13 -36.17
CA GLU A 129 -17.56 8.50 -37.58
C GLU A 129 -18.89 8.48 -38.36
N GLU A 130 -19.40 9.70 -38.58
CA GLU A 130 -20.13 10.19 -39.76
C GLU A 130 -21.40 9.44 -40.26
N LEU A 131 -22.56 9.89 -39.77
CA LEU A 131 -23.81 9.82 -40.55
C LEU A 131 -24.03 11.17 -41.28
N GLU A 132 -23.42 11.35 -42.44
CA GLU A 132 -23.80 12.44 -43.35
C GLU A 132 -25.19 12.17 -43.99
N PRO A 133 -26.05 13.19 -44.14
CA PRO A 133 -27.41 13.04 -44.67
C PRO A 133 -27.40 12.90 -46.20
N ARG A 134 -27.61 11.67 -46.71
CA ARG A 134 -27.78 11.43 -48.15
C ARG A 134 -29.03 12.11 -48.71
N THR A 135 -28.81 13.15 -49.49
CA THR A 135 -29.78 13.76 -50.41
C THR A 135 -29.89 12.93 -51.70
N LYS A 136 -31.08 12.99 -52.31
CA LYS A 136 -31.62 12.12 -53.37
C LYS A 136 -30.83 12.16 -54.70
N ALA A 137 -30.66 11.01 -55.36
CA ALA A 137 -31.32 10.62 -56.62
C ALA A 137 -30.48 9.72 -57.56
N ARG A 138 -31.18 8.73 -58.15
CA ARG A 138 -31.05 8.22 -59.53
C ARG A 138 -30.14 7.00 -59.82
N SER A 139 -30.82 5.84 -59.84
CA SER A 139 -30.87 4.83 -60.91
C SER A 139 -29.68 3.89 -61.22
N GLN A 140 -30.08 2.63 -61.42
CA GLN A 140 -29.50 1.53 -62.23
C GLN A 140 -28.61 0.48 -61.55
N GLU A 141 -29.27 -0.64 -61.22
CA GLU A 141 -28.78 -2.04 -61.35
C GLU A 141 -28.29 -2.32 -62.79
N PRO A 142 -27.30 -3.22 -63.01
CA PRO A 142 -27.57 -4.66 -62.88
C PRO A 142 -26.43 -5.54 -62.31
N ALA A 143 -26.89 -6.63 -61.68
CA ALA A 143 -26.37 -7.99 -61.60
C ALA A 143 -24.84 -8.24 -61.53
N GLN A 144 -24.40 -8.92 -60.47
CA GLN A 144 -23.84 -10.29 -60.53
C GLN A 144 -23.92 -10.99 -59.15
N PRO A 145 -24.37 -12.27 -59.07
CA PRO A 145 -24.14 -13.12 -57.92
C PRO A 145 -22.88 -13.97 -58.14
N SER A 146 -22.06 -14.12 -57.11
CA SER A 146 -20.97 -15.10 -57.08
C SER A 146 -20.95 -15.85 -55.75
N PRO A 147 -20.42 -17.08 -55.74
CA PRO A 147 -21.12 -18.25 -55.20
C PRO A 147 -20.67 -18.64 -53.79
N MET A 148 -21.53 -19.47 -53.17
CA MET A 148 -21.29 -20.28 -51.99
C MET A 148 -19.91 -20.97 -51.99
N ASN A 149 -19.22 -20.90 -50.85
CA ASN A 149 -18.33 -21.96 -50.38
C ASN A 149 -18.59 -22.23 -48.89
N HIS A 150 -19.12 -23.44 -48.66
CA HIS A 150 -18.81 -24.40 -47.57
C HIS A 150 -18.67 -23.87 -46.13
N ALA A 151 -19.64 -24.15 -45.26
CA ALA A 151 -19.74 -25.38 -44.45
C ALA A 151 -18.77 -25.39 -43.24
N GLU A 152 -19.35 -25.07 -42.09
CA GLU A 152 -19.12 -25.66 -40.76
C GLU A 152 -17.68 -26.01 -40.35
N VAL A 153 -17.07 -25.16 -39.52
CA VAL A 153 -16.07 -25.60 -38.54
C VAL A 153 -16.56 -25.17 -37.16
N SER A 154 -16.94 -26.16 -36.35
CA SER A 154 -17.50 -26.00 -35.00
C SER A 154 -16.45 -25.44 -34.02
N PRO A 155 -16.80 -24.52 -33.11
CA PRO A 155 -15.89 -23.95 -32.11
C PRO A 155 -15.75 -24.83 -30.84
N ALA A 156 -16.00 -26.14 -30.93
CA ALA A 156 -16.16 -26.99 -29.75
C ALA A 156 -14.85 -27.58 -29.17
N HIS A 157 -13.67 -27.19 -29.64
CA HIS A 157 -12.40 -27.84 -29.25
C HIS A 157 -11.49 -27.02 -28.31
N GLU A 158 -11.79 -25.74 -28.05
CA GLU A 158 -10.96 -24.90 -27.18
C GLU A 158 -11.46 -24.86 -25.71
N ASP A 159 -12.76 -25.06 -25.47
CA ASP A 159 -13.35 -25.01 -24.13
C ASP A 159 -12.99 -26.22 -23.25
N ASP A 160 -12.69 -27.38 -23.85
CA ASP A 160 -12.42 -28.63 -23.11
C ASP A 160 -11.01 -28.65 -22.48
N MET A 161 -10.06 -27.93 -23.09
CA MET A 161 -8.69 -27.77 -22.57
C MET A 161 -8.62 -26.83 -21.36
N LEU A 162 -9.52 -25.84 -21.28
CA LEU A 162 -9.59 -24.91 -20.14
C LEU A 162 -10.26 -25.55 -18.92
N ARG A 163 -11.28 -26.39 -19.13
CA ARG A 163 -11.97 -27.09 -18.03
C ARG A 163 -11.07 -28.09 -17.31
N THR A 164 -10.28 -28.86 -18.07
CA THR A 164 -9.34 -29.85 -17.52
C THR A 164 -8.22 -29.20 -16.71
N SER A 165 -7.67 -28.07 -17.19
CA SER A 165 -6.66 -27.27 -16.48
C SER A 165 -7.16 -26.73 -15.12
N ILE A 166 -8.40 -26.25 -15.06
CA ILE A 166 -8.99 -25.69 -13.83
C ILE A 166 -9.26 -26.81 -12.80
N GLU A 167 -9.77 -27.96 -13.24
CA GLU A 167 -10.03 -29.09 -12.33
C GLU A 167 -8.73 -29.70 -11.76
N GLU A 168 -7.68 -29.84 -12.57
CA GLU A 168 -6.38 -30.33 -12.09
C GLU A 168 -5.73 -29.37 -11.09
N ARG A 169 -5.84 -28.06 -11.33
CA ARG A 169 -5.30 -27.04 -10.41
C ARG A 169 -6.06 -27.03 -9.08
N ARG A 170 -7.39 -27.19 -9.11
CA ARG A 170 -8.23 -27.31 -7.91
C ARG A 170 -7.92 -28.57 -7.10
N LYS A 171 -7.61 -29.68 -7.77
CA LYS A 171 -7.27 -30.96 -7.12
C LYS A 171 -5.90 -30.92 -6.44
N ARG A 172 -4.92 -30.17 -6.96
CA ARG A 172 -3.64 -29.93 -6.27
C ARG A 172 -3.79 -29.06 -5.02
N ILE A 173 -4.62 -28.01 -5.09
CA ILE A 173 -4.84 -27.12 -3.93
C ILE A 173 -5.51 -27.87 -2.78
N LEU A 174 -6.42 -28.80 -3.06
CA LEU A 174 -7.13 -29.55 -2.02
C LEU A 174 -6.26 -30.61 -1.32
N ALA A 175 -5.18 -31.06 -1.95
CA ALA A 175 -4.27 -32.05 -1.35
C ALA A 175 -3.32 -31.46 -0.28
N ASP A 176 -3.12 -30.14 -0.27
CA ASP A 176 -2.27 -29.45 0.72
C ASP A 176 -3.03 -28.98 1.98
N VAL A 177 -4.37 -29.06 1.99
CA VAL A 177 -5.22 -28.59 3.10
C VAL A 177 -5.23 -29.55 4.30
N ASP A 178 -4.90 -30.82 4.11
CA ASP A 178 -4.89 -31.83 5.19
C ASP A 178 -3.70 -31.68 6.17
N THR A 179 -2.79 -30.74 5.93
CA THR A 179 -1.60 -30.52 6.78
C THR A 179 -1.75 -29.37 7.79
N VAL A 180 -2.88 -28.65 7.76
CA VAL A 180 -3.13 -27.55 8.69
C VAL A 180 -3.97 -28.09 9.85
N PRO A 181 -3.46 -28.10 11.10
CA PRO A 181 -4.28 -28.49 12.24
C PRO A 181 -5.49 -27.55 12.32
N PRO A 182 -6.69 -28.07 12.62
CA PRO A 182 -7.88 -27.25 12.69
C PRO A 182 -7.64 -26.08 13.65
N ILE A 183 -7.87 -24.87 13.15
CA ILE A 183 -7.90 -23.67 13.99
C ILE A 183 -8.97 -23.96 15.06
N PRO A 184 -8.63 -23.92 16.36
CA PRO A 184 -9.61 -24.18 17.39
C PRO A 184 -10.73 -23.14 17.28
N ASP A 185 -11.95 -23.60 17.00
CA ASP A 185 -13.14 -22.77 16.97
C ASP A 185 -13.26 -21.97 18.28
N GLU A 186 -13.88 -20.80 18.24
CA GLU A 186 -14.12 -19.92 19.40
C GLU A 186 -14.68 -20.65 20.64
N TYR A 187 -15.37 -21.77 20.44
CA TYR A 187 -15.88 -22.64 21.51
C TYR A 187 -14.83 -23.53 22.19
N ALA A 188 -13.70 -23.82 21.55
CA ALA A 188 -12.59 -24.58 22.13
C ALA A 188 -11.78 -23.76 23.15
N LEU A 189 -11.81 -22.42 23.05
CA LEU A 189 -11.18 -21.53 24.04
C LEU A 189 -11.90 -21.52 25.39
N ALA A 190 -13.20 -21.84 25.42
CA ALA A 190 -13.97 -21.92 26.67
C ALA A 190 -13.68 -23.20 27.47
N ALA A 191 -13.14 -24.24 26.83
CA ALA A 191 -12.76 -25.49 27.50
C ALA A 191 -11.31 -25.46 28.05
N TYR A 192 -10.52 -24.47 27.65
CA TYR A 192 -9.17 -24.28 28.19
C TYR A 192 -9.24 -23.53 29.52
N ASP A 193 -9.41 -24.28 30.61
CA ASP A 193 -9.31 -23.78 31.99
C ASP A 193 -7.83 -23.54 32.38
N ALA A 194 -7.06 -22.92 31.49
CA ALA A 194 -5.73 -22.46 31.80
C ALA A 194 -5.85 -21.22 32.70
N PRO A 195 -5.15 -21.17 33.85
CA PRO A 195 -5.18 -20.01 34.72
C PRO A 195 -4.63 -18.82 33.95
N SER A 196 -5.50 -17.89 33.58
CA SER A 196 -5.06 -16.63 32.99
C SER A 196 -4.22 -15.86 34.01
N GLU A 197 -3.23 -15.10 33.53
CA GLU A 197 -2.36 -14.29 34.39
C GLU A 197 -3.16 -13.40 35.36
N GLY A 198 -4.32 -12.91 34.92
CA GLY A 198 -5.23 -12.13 35.76
C GLY A 198 -5.99 -12.93 36.84
N ARG A 199 -6.21 -14.24 36.70
CA ARG A 199 -6.72 -15.09 37.80
C ARG A 199 -5.62 -15.39 38.82
N ALA A 200 -4.41 -15.69 38.36
CA ALA A 200 -3.27 -15.94 39.23
C ALA A 200 -2.94 -14.69 40.08
N LEU A 201 -2.97 -13.50 39.48
CA LEU A 201 -2.73 -12.24 40.20
C LEU A 201 -3.77 -11.97 41.30
N ARG A 202 -5.05 -12.26 41.02
CA ARG A 202 -6.14 -12.09 42.01
C ARG A 202 -6.04 -13.07 43.16
N GLN A 203 -5.75 -14.34 42.88
CA GLN A 203 -5.51 -15.32 43.94
C GLN A 203 -4.32 -14.94 44.83
N GLN A 204 -3.27 -14.36 44.25
CA GLN A 204 -2.12 -13.90 45.03
C GLN A 204 -2.48 -12.71 45.92
N GLN A 205 -3.25 -11.75 45.40
CA GLN A 205 -3.74 -10.60 46.18
C GLN A 205 -4.64 -11.03 47.34
N ASP A 206 -5.55 -11.98 47.11
CA ASP A 206 -6.43 -12.52 48.14
C ASP A 206 -5.62 -13.27 49.21
N ALA A 207 -4.62 -14.07 48.80
CA ALA A 207 -3.73 -14.78 49.72
C ALA A 207 -2.85 -13.83 50.55
N ASP A 208 -2.40 -12.72 49.97
CA ASP A 208 -1.62 -11.71 50.69
C ASP A 208 -2.50 -10.90 51.66
N ALA A 209 -3.77 -10.67 51.31
CA ALA A 209 -4.75 -10.06 52.21
C ALA A 209 -5.09 -10.97 53.41
N GLU A 210 -5.21 -12.28 53.20
CA GLU A 210 -5.43 -13.25 54.29
C GLU A 210 -4.17 -13.47 55.14
N ARG A 211 -2.97 -13.25 54.57
CA ARG A 211 -1.69 -13.30 55.29
C ARG A 211 -1.39 -11.99 56.05
N GLY A 212 -2.25 -10.98 55.93
CA GLY A 212 -2.25 -9.73 56.69
C GLY A 212 -2.47 -9.98 58.18
N ASP A 213 -1.36 -10.28 58.83
CA ASP A 213 -1.08 -10.36 60.26
C ASP A 213 -2.03 -9.51 61.14
N GLY A 214 -2.82 -10.22 61.94
CA GLY A 214 -3.59 -9.70 63.07
C GLY A 214 -2.70 -9.23 64.23
N THR A 215 -1.80 -8.29 63.98
CA THR A 215 -1.05 -7.57 65.01
C THR A 215 -1.46 -6.10 64.98
N THR A 216 -2.69 -5.82 65.42
CA THR A 216 -3.06 -4.48 65.89
C THR A 216 -2.65 -4.40 67.36
N ASP A 217 -1.39 -4.01 67.56
CA ASP A 217 -0.85 -3.58 68.84
C ASP A 217 -1.53 -2.25 69.20
N TRP A 218 -2.62 -2.33 69.98
CA TRP A 218 -3.28 -1.17 70.57
C TRP A 218 -2.52 -0.75 71.83
N GLU A 219 -1.40 -0.04 71.65
CA GLU A 219 -0.83 0.79 72.72
C GLU A 219 -1.22 2.26 72.50
N GLY A 220 -2.00 2.79 73.45
CA GLY A 220 -2.03 4.24 73.70
C GLY A 220 -3.42 4.86 73.87
N ALA A 221 -4.00 4.73 75.08
CA ALA A 221 -4.54 5.84 75.89
C ALA A 221 -5.24 5.30 77.15
#